data_AF-A0A2N5PE50-F1
#
_entry.id   AF-A0A2N5PE50-F1
#
_cell.length_a   1.000
_cell.length_b   1.000
_cell.length_c   1.000
_cell.angle_alpha   90.00
_cell.angle_beta   90.00
_cell.angle_gamma   90.00
#
_symmetry.space_group_name_H-M   'P 1'
#
loop_
_entity.id
_entity.type
_entity.pdbx_description
1 polymer ?
#
loop_
_entity_poly.entity_id
_entity_poly.type
_entity_poly.pdbx_seq_one_letter_code
_entity_poly.pdbx_strand_id
1 'polypeptide(L)' 'MRKTYLPLSDEDRDYLKALSKKRTIQAQVVDRARILLYKADGMTFQQIADKLAISTATVRLCISKFQKGGLDAAL' A
#
# COMPACT_ATOMS: atom_id res chain seq x y z
N MET A 1 1.30 -12.69 17.23
CA MET A 1 0.84 -11.44 16.56
C MET A 1 -0.14 -11.81 15.45
N ARG A 2 -1.38 -11.33 15.48
CA ARG A 2 -2.35 -11.52 14.38
C ARG A 2 -1.89 -10.69 13.18
N LYS A 3 -1.47 -11.34 12.08
CA LYS A 3 -1.25 -10.66 10.81
C LYS A 3 -2.62 -10.23 10.28
N THR A 4 -2.93 -8.94 10.35
CA THR A 4 -4.09 -8.38 9.68
C THR A 4 -3.77 -8.29 8.20
N TYR A 5 -4.33 -9.19 7.39
CA TYR A 5 -4.19 -9.16 5.95
C TYR A 5 -5.10 -8.07 5.35
N LEU A 6 -4.61 -7.39 4.32
CA LEU A 6 -5.45 -6.54 3.49
C LEU A 6 -6.00 -7.39 2.35
N PRO A 7 -7.32 -7.66 2.29
CA PRO A 7 -7.89 -8.38 1.16
C PRO A 7 -7.81 -7.48 -0.09
N LEU A 8 -7.06 -7.94 -1.09
CA LEU A 8 -6.97 -7.34 -2.42
C LEU A 8 -7.51 -8.35 -3.43
N SER A 9 -8.27 -7.90 -4.43
CA SER A 9 -8.59 -8.73 -5.58
C SER A 9 -7.35 -8.98 -6.45
N ASP A 10 -7.40 -9.99 -7.31
CA ASP A 10 -6.31 -10.25 -8.26
C ASP A 10 -6.11 -9.08 -9.23
N GLU A 11 -7.20 -8.46 -9.68
CA GLU A 11 -7.20 -7.26 -10.52
C GLU A 11 -6.53 -6.07 -9.81
N ASP A 12 -6.89 -5.80 -8.55
CA ASP A 12 -6.28 -4.72 -7.76
C ASP A 12 -4.78 -4.97 -7.56
N ARG A 13 -4.41 -6.23 -7.29
CA ARG A 13 -3.01 -6.61 -7.08
C ARG A 13 -2.19 -6.36 -8.34
N ASP A 14 -2.71 -6.71 -9.52
CA ASP A 14 -2.00 -6.50 -10.78
C ASP A 14 -1.93 -5.03 -11.19
N TYR A 15 -3.00 -4.27 -10.95
CA TYR A 15 -3.01 -2.82 -11.13
C TYR A 15 -1.96 -2.13 -10.24
N LEU A 16 -1.93 -2.46 -8.95
CA LEU A 16 -0.95 -1.93 -8.00
C LEU A 16 0.49 -2.30 -8.38
N LYS A 17 0.73 -3.53 -8.86
CA LYS A 17 2.06 -3.94 -9.38
C LYS A 17 2.47 -3.08 -10.57
N ALA A 18 1.56 -2.81 -11.50
CA ALA A 18 1.84 -1.98 -12.67
C ALA A 18 2.20 -0.54 -12.24
N LEU A 19 1.46 0.03 -11.29
CA LEU A 19 1.75 1.36 -10.74
C LEU A 19 3.11 1.40 -10.03
N SER A 20 3.44 0.38 -9.23
CA SER A 20 4.69 0.34 -8.45
C SER A 20 5.97 0.36 -9.29
N LYS A 21 5.86 0.02 -10.59
CA LYS A 21 6.97 -0.07 -11.56
C LYS A 21 7.05 1.14 -12.49
N LYS A 22 6.01 1.97 -12.60
CA LYS A 22 5.99 3.15 -13.49
C LYS A 22 6.84 4.28 -12.91
N ARG A 23 7.95 4.61 -13.59
CA ARG A 23 8.92 5.65 -13.18
C ARG A 23 8.46 7.10 -13.44
N THR A 24 7.42 7.29 -14.25
CA THR A 24 6.90 8.61 -14.67
C THR A 24 5.67 9.09 -13.89
N ILE A 25 5.21 8.34 -12.89
CA ILE A 25 4.10 8.73 -12.02
C ILE A 25 4.66 9.46 -10.78
N GLN A 26 3.85 10.33 -10.16
CA GLN A 26 4.16 10.96 -8.89
C GLN A 26 4.66 9.91 -7.87
N ALA A 27 5.82 10.18 -7.25
CA ALA A 27 6.45 9.27 -6.28
C ALA A 27 5.48 8.81 -5.18
N GLN A 28 4.54 9.69 -4.78
CA GLN A 28 3.55 9.37 -3.76
C GLN A 28 2.61 8.22 -4.16
N VAL A 29 2.14 8.17 -5.41
CA VAL A 29 1.23 7.09 -5.87
C VAL A 29 1.98 5.75 -5.89
N VAL A 30 3.25 5.77 -6.29
CA VAL A 30 4.12 4.59 -6.29
C VAL A 30 4.31 4.06 -4.87
N ASP A 31 4.57 4.94 -3.91
CA ASP A 31 4.75 4.56 -2.50
C ASP A 31 3.46 4.03 -1.89
N ARG A 32 2.32 4.68 -2.15
CA ARG A 32 1.00 4.20 -1.69
C ARG A 32 0.66 2.82 -2.28
N ALA A 33 0.96 2.59 -3.55
CA ALA A 33 0.77 1.27 -4.14
C ALA A 33 1.64 0.19 -3.47
N ARG A 34 2.91 0.51 -3.17
CA ARG A 34 3.81 -0.40 -2.43
C ARG A 34 3.33 -0.69 -1.01
N ILE A 35 2.78 0.33 -0.31
CA ILE A 35 2.20 0.15 1.03
C ILE A 35 1.09 -0.91 1.01
N LEU A 36 0.15 -0.79 0.07
CA LEU A 36 -1.00 -1.71 -0.03
C LEU A 36 -0.54 -3.13 -0.37
N LEU A 37 0.38 -3.28 -1.33
CA LEU A 37 0.95 -4.59 -1.69
C LEU A 37 1.65 -5.26 -0.51
N TYR A 38 2.54 -4.55 0.19
CA TYR A 38 3.25 -5.10 1.33
C TYR A 38 2.33 -5.45 2.49
N LYS A 39 1.26 -4.66 2.69
CA LYS A 39 0.27 -4.98 3.70
C LYS A 39 -0.52 -6.24 3.34
N ALA A 40 -0.87 -6.41 2.07
CA ALA A 40 -1.51 -7.61 1.56
C ALA A 40 -0.60 -8.85 1.62
N ASP A 41 0.72 -8.66 1.57
CA ASP A 41 1.70 -9.74 1.80
C ASP A 41 1.95 -10.02 3.30
N GLY A 42 1.19 -9.36 4.19
CA GLY A 42 1.19 -9.62 5.62
C GLY A 42 2.31 -8.91 6.40
N MET A 43 2.97 -7.91 5.81
CA MET A 43 3.96 -7.09 6.53
C MET A 43 3.30 -6.23 7.61
N THR A 44 4.04 -5.96 8.68
CA THR A 44 3.61 -5.01 9.72
C THR A 44 3.80 -3.57 9.24
N PHE A 45 3.11 -2.62 9.89
CA PHE A 45 3.28 -1.20 9.52
C PHE A 45 4.72 -0.70 9.70
N GLN A 46 5.43 -1.23 10.70
CA GLN A 46 6.83 -0.89 10.94
C GLN A 46 7.72 -1.38 9.79
N GLN A 47 7.57 -2.65 9.39
CA GLN A 47 8.36 -3.21 8.27
C GLN A 47 8.14 -2.44 6.96
N ILE A 48 6.91 -2.00 6.69
CA ILE A 48 6.58 -1.20 5.50
C ILE A 48 7.22 0.18 5.59
N ALA A 49 7.11 0.84 6.74
CA ALA A 49 7.68 2.16 6.99
C ALA A 49 9.21 2.16 6.81
N ASP A 50 9.90 1.17 7.40
CA ASP A 50 11.35 1.02 7.29
C ASP A 50 11.77 0.77 5.84
N LYS A 51 11.04 -0.09 5.12
CA LYS A 51 11.36 -0.47 3.72
C LYS A 51 11.15 0.68 2.72
N LEU A 52 10.18 1.55 2.98
CA LEU A 52 9.87 2.69 2.13
C LEU A 52 10.47 4.01 2.63
N ALA A 53 11.22 3.99 3.75
CA ALA A 53 11.77 5.18 4.40
C ALA A 53 10.71 6.28 4.66
N ILE A 54 9.52 5.87 5.14
CA ILE A 54 8.40 6.77 5.48
C ILE A 54 7.93 6.54 6.92
N SER A 55 7.07 7.42 7.43
CA SER A 55 6.50 7.24 8.77
C SER A 55 5.44 6.12 8.83
N THR A 56 5.33 5.44 9.98
CA THR A 56 4.23 4.49 10.23
C THR A 56 2.85 5.16 10.22
N ALA A 57 2.77 6.47 10.51
CA ALA A 57 1.54 7.24 10.39
C ALA A 57 1.07 7.35 8.93
N THR A 58 2.00 7.58 7.99
CA THR A 58 1.73 7.58 6.55
C THR A 58 1.19 6.22 6.09
N VAL A 59 1.80 5.13 6.56
CA VAL A 59 1.35 3.75 6.27
C VAL A 59 -0.08 3.52 6.76
N ARG A 60 -0.36 3.88 8.03
CA ARG A 60 -1.72 3.74 8.60
C ARG A 60 -2.74 4.57 7.84
N LEU A 61 -2.40 5.79 7.45
CA LEU A 61 -3.30 6.68 6.72
C LEU A 61 -3.66 6.11 5.35
N CYS A 62 -2.67 5.61 4.60
CA CYS A 62 -2.91 4.98 3.30
C CYS A 62 -3.84 3.76 3.40
N ILE A 63 -3.59 2.88 4.39
CA ILE A 63 -4.43 1.70 4.63
C ILE A 63 -5.84 2.09 5.09
N SER A 64 -5.95 3.11 5.95
CA SER A 64 -7.24 3.63 6.40
C SER A 64 -8.07 4.20 5.25
N LYS A 65 -7.43 4.92 4.32
CA LYS A 65 -8.08 5.42 3.10
C LYS A 65 -8.58 4.27 2.23
N PHE A 66 -7.74 3.24 2.02
CA PHE A 66 -8.15 2.05 1.28
C PHE A 66 -9.37 1.35 1.92
N GLN A 67 -9.37 1.19 3.23
CA GLN A 67 -10.50 0.55 3.93
C GLN A 67 -11.81 1.35 3.83
N LYS A 68 -11.72 2.67 3.66
CA LYS A 68 -12.89 3.57 3.56
C LYS A 68 -13.44 3.70 2.15
N GLY A 69 -12.60 3.62 1.12
CA GLY A 69 -13.01 3.93 -0.25
C GLY A 69 -12.20 3.22 -1.35
N GLY A 70 -11.57 2.10 -1.03
CA GLY A 70 -10.82 1.29 -1.99
C GLY A 70 -9.60 2.02 -2.57
N LEU A 71 -9.21 1.61 -3.78
CA LEU A 71 -8.02 2.15 -4.46
C LEU A 71 -8.13 3.64 -4.78
N ASP A 72 -9.32 4.11 -5.20
CA ASP A 72 -9.53 5.51 -5.58
C ASP A 72 -9.31 6.48 -4.40
N ALA A 73 -9.66 6.05 -3.19
CA ALA A 73 -9.42 6.84 -2.00
C ALA A 73 -7.95 6.76 -1.53
N ALA A 74 -7.26 5.67 -1.85
CA ALA A 74 -5.95 5.35 -1.32
C ALA A 74 -4.80 5.88 -2.17
N LEU A 75 -4.90 5.84 -3.50
CA LEU A 75 -3.84 6.24 -4.43
C LEU A 75 -3.80 7.77 -4.59
#